data_AF-A0A920F8M5-F1
#
_entry.id   AF-A0A920F8M5-F1
#
_cell.length_a   1.000
_cell.length_b   1.000
_cell.length_c   1.000
_cell.angle_alpha   90.00
_cell.angle_beta   90.00
_cell.angle_gamma   90.00
#
_symmetry.space_group_name_H-M   'P 1'
#
loop_
_entity.id
_entity.type
_entity.pdbx_description
1 polymer ?
#
loop_
_entity_poly.entity_id
_entity_poly.type
_entity_poly.pdbx_seq_one_letter_code
_entity_poly.pdbx_strand_id
1 'polypeptide(L)'
;MMQCHLSNVSYGPEMMAQCPEAMQGMDADMMAAMPPDAMSAMGPEMMAAMPPEAMQGMDADMMAAMPPDAMSAMGPEMMAMMPPEAMQGMDADMMAAMPPEMMSAMGPEMMAMMPPEAMQGMDADMMAAMPPEMMSAMGPEMMAMMPPEAMQGMDADMMAAMPPEMMSAMGPEMMAMMPPEAMQGMDADMMAAMPPEMMSAMGPEMMAMMPPEAMQGMDADMMAAMPPEAMQGMDADMMAMMPPEAMQGMDADMMAAMPPEAMQGMDADMMAAMPPGVAPPPGPEGMAPPADAGGWVIWTL
;
A
#
# COMPACT_ATOMS: atom_id res chain seq x y z
N MET A 1 -40.94 -11.34 -29.97
CA MET A 1 -40.39 -12.30 -29.00
C MET A 1 -39.66 -13.37 -29.80
N MET A 2 -38.40 -13.09 -30.15
CA MET A 2 -37.53 -14.07 -30.79
C MET A 2 -37.05 -14.99 -29.65
N GLN A 3 -37.40 -16.29 -29.70
CA GLN A 3 -36.93 -17.24 -28.70
C GLN A 3 -35.46 -17.56 -28.97
N CYS A 4 -34.56 -17.01 -28.16
CA CYS A 4 -33.14 -17.34 -28.15
C CYS A 4 -32.96 -18.76 -27.57
N HIS A 5 -32.92 -19.78 -28.42
CA HIS A 5 -32.60 -21.16 -28.03
C HIS A 5 -31.08 -21.38 -28.12
N LEU A 6 -30.44 -21.50 -26.96
CA LEU A 6 -28.99 -21.72 -26.77
C LEU A 6 -28.46 -23.07 -27.27
N SER A 7 -29.31 -23.95 -27.80
CA SER A 7 -28.97 -25.38 -27.90
C SER A 7 -28.25 -25.83 -29.19
N ASN A 8 -27.95 -24.97 -30.19
CA ASN A 8 -27.31 -25.51 -31.42
C ASN A 8 -26.61 -24.59 -32.45
N VAL A 9 -26.23 -23.33 -32.19
CA VAL A 9 -25.59 -22.50 -33.24
C VAL A 9 -24.54 -21.54 -32.65
N SER A 10 -23.44 -21.37 -33.38
CA SER A 10 -22.27 -20.49 -33.15
C SER A 10 -22.49 -19.30 -32.21
N TYR A 11 -21.72 -19.27 -31.12
CA TYR A 11 -21.49 -18.12 -30.22
C TYR A 11 -20.74 -16.99 -30.95
N GLY A 12 -21.37 -16.38 -31.95
CA GLY A 12 -20.82 -15.22 -32.63
C GLY A 12 -21.06 -13.93 -31.83
N PRO A 13 -20.21 -12.91 -31.97
CA PRO A 13 -20.33 -11.62 -31.27
C PRO A 13 -21.69 -10.94 -31.52
N GLU A 14 -22.29 -11.14 -32.69
CA GLU A 14 -23.59 -10.53 -33.05
C GLU A 14 -24.78 -11.13 -32.29
N MET A 15 -24.75 -12.39 -31.86
CA MET A 15 -25.89 -13.01 -31.15
C MET A 15 -25.87 -12.70 -29.64
N MET A 16 -24.68 -12.66 -29.03
CA MET A 16 -24.51 -12.26 -27.64
C MET A 16 -24.94 -10.81 -27.42
N ALA A 17 -24.61 -9.92 -28.37
CA ALA A 17 -25.06 -8.52 -28.35
C ALA A 17 -26.58 -8.31 -28.52
N GLN A 18 -27.35 -9.34 -28.90
CA GLN A 18 -28.77 -9.20 -29.24
C GLN A 18 -29.73 -9.86 -28.24
N CYS A 19 -29.26 -10.51 -27.18
CA CYS A 19 -30.13 -11.23 -26.22
C CYS A 19 -29.67 -11.07 -24.75
N PRO A 20 -29.91 -9.92 -24.09
CA PRO A 20 -29.70 -9.77 -22.64
C PRO A 20 -30.53 -10.76 -21.82
N GLU A 21 -31.69 -11.22 -22.31
CA GLU A 21 -32.45 -12.28 -21.65
C GLU A 21 -31.80 -13.67 -21.74
N ALA A 22 -30.90 -13.90 -22.70
CA ALA A 22 -30.14 -15.16 -22.76
C ALA A 22 -29.05 -15.21 -21.68
N MET A 23 -28.53 -14.05 -21.26
CA MET A 23 -27.52 -13.96 -20.19
C MET A 23 -28.11 -14.35 -18.82
N GLN A 24 -29.39 -14.07 -18.58
CA GLN A 24 -30.07 -14.39 -17.31
C GLN A 24 -30.18 -15.90 -17.02
N GLY A 25 -30.06 -16.74 -18.04
CA GLY A 25 -30.10 -18.20 -17.91
C GLY A 25 -28.74 -18.87 -17.95
N MET A 26 -27.64 -18.11 -17.97
CA MET A 26 -26.29 -18.65 -18.02
C MET A 26 -25.92 -19.26 -16.66
N ASP A 27 -25.33 -20.45 -16.67
CA ASP A 27 -24.79 -21.09 -15.47
C ASP A 27 -23.30 -21.36 -15.64
N ALA A 28 -22.65 -21.85 -14.57
CA ALA A 28 -21.23 -22.11 -14.53
C ALA A 28 -20.76 -23.10 -15.61
N ASP A 29 -21.53 -24.16 -15.89
CA ASP A 29 -21.17 -25.15 -16.91
C ASP A 29 -21.27 -24.54 -18.31
N MET A 30 -22.26 -23.67 -18.55
CA MET A 30 -22.38 -22.94 -19.81
C MET A 30 -21.23 -21.96 -20.01
N MET A 31 -20.82 -21.24 -18.97
CA MET A 31 -19.69 -20.33 -19.02
C MET A 31 -18.39 -21.09 -19.28
N ALA A 32 -18.12 -22.17 -18.54
CA ALA A 32 -16.93 -23.01 -18.72
C ALA A 32 -16.84 -23.67 -20.11
N ALA A 33 -17.98 -23.83 -20.79
CA ALA A 33 -18.04 -24.36 -22.15
C ALA A 33 -17.82 -23.31 -23.26
N MET A 34 -17.79 -22.01 -22.93
CA MET A 34 -17.55 -20.95 -23.91
C MET A 34 -16.07 -20.92 -24.34
N PRO A 35 -15.78 -20.62 -25.62
CA PRO A 35 -14.41 -20.32 -26.02
C PRO A 35 -14.01 -18.94 -25.46
N PRO A 36 -12.76 -18.74 -25.01
CA PRO A 36 -12.27 -17.45 -24.51
C PRO A 36 -12.52 -16.28 -25.47
N ASP A 37 -12.36 -16.49 -26.78
CA ASP A 37 -12.64 -15.48 -27.82
C ASP A 37 -14.08 -14.94 -27.80
N ALA A 38 -15.03 -15.66 -27.20
CA ALA A 38 -16.40 -15.17 -27.02
C ALA A 38 -16.47 -14.00 -26.02
N MET A 39 -15.56 -13.96 -25.05
CA MET A 39 -15.51 -12.93 -24.01
C MET A 39 -15.18 -11.55 -24.56
N SER A 40 -14.41 -11.48 -25.66
CA SER A 40 -14.03 -10.19 -26.28
C SER A 40 -15.22 -9.42 -26.85
N ALA A 41 -16.38 -10.06 -26.97
CA ALA A 41 -17.61 -9.46 -27.44
C ALA A 41 -18.58 -9.09 -26.30
N MET A 42 -18.26 -9.41 -25.05
CA MET A 42 -19.09 -9.09 -23.90
C MET A 42 -18.98 -7.62 -23.56
N GLY A 43 -20.09 -6.88 -23.66
CA GLY A 43 -20.18 -5.50 -23.22
C GLY A 43 -20.70 -5.37 -21.78
N PRO A 44 -20.63 -4.18 -21.18
CA PRO A 44 -21.09 -3.93 -19.82
C PRO A 44 -22.56 -4.34 -19.57
N GLU A 45 -23.45 -4.13 -20.55
CA GLU A 45 -24.87 -4.51 -20.45
C GLU A 45 -25.07 -6.04 -20.37
N MET A 46 -24.20 -6.81 -21.04
CA MET A 46 -24.24 -8.27 -20.98
C MET A 46 -23.70 -8.80 -19.66
N MET A 47 -22.60 -8.20 -19.17
CA MET A 47 -22.03 -8.52 -17.87
C MET A 47 -23.04 -8.26 -16.75
N ALA A 48 -23.68 -7.09 -16.75
CA ALA A 48 -24.70 -6.73 -15.75
C ALA A 48 -25.96 -7.61 -15.80
N ALA A 49 -26.26 -8.24 -16.95
CA ALA A 49 -27.41 -9.13 -17.11
C ALA A 49 -27.12 -10.59 -16.70
N MET A 50 -25.86 -10.93 -16.42
CA MET A 50 -25.43 -12.28 -16.08
C MET A 50 -25.70 -12.61 -14.61
N PRO A 51 -26.13 -13.83 -14.27
CA PRO A 51 -26.24 -14.25 -12.89
C PRO A 51 -24.84 -14.47 -12.27
N PRO A 52 -24.61 -14.08 -11.00
CA PRO A 52 -23.32 -14.26 -10.34
C PRO A 52 -22.81 -15.71 -10.33
N GLU A 53 -23.71 -16.70 -10.30
CA GLU A 53 -23.33 -18.11 -10.30
C GLU A 53 -22.63 -18.56 -11.59
N ALA A 54 -22.82 -17.85 -12.71
CA ALA A 54 -22.11 -18.15 -13.95
C ALA A 54 -20.60 -17.95 -13.80
N MET A 55 -20.17 -17.01 -12.96
CA MET A 55 -18.77 -16.66 -12.74
C MET A 55 -17.92 -17.83 -12.24
N GLN A 56 -18.53 -18.85 -11.62
CA GLN A 56 -17.85 -20.08 -11.19
C GLN A 56 -17.23 -20.86 -12.36
N GLY A 57 -17.71 -20.64 -13.59
CA GLY A 57 -17.18 -21.26 -14.80
C GLY A 57 -16.06 -20.48 -15.48
N MET A 58 -15.67 -19.33 -14.94
CA MET A 58 -14.68 -18.45 -15.56
C MET A 58 -13.25 -18.94 -15.31
N ASP A 59 -12.42 -18.91 -16.35
CA ASP A 59 -11.00 -19.24 -16.28
C ASP A 59 -10.11 -18.04 -16.66
N ALA A 60 -8.80 -18.23 -16.57
CA ALA A 60 -7.81 -17.19 -16.84
C ALA A 60 -7.83 -16.72 -18.31
N ASP A 61 -8.06 -17.62 -19.27
CA ASP A 61 -8.09 -17.25 -20.69
C ASP A 61 -9.35 -16.42 -21.00
N MET A 62 -10.49 -16.76 -20.37
CA MET A 62 -11.72 -15.97 -20.44
C MET A 62 -11.55 -14.58 -19.82
N MET A 63 -10.87 -14.48 -18.69
CA MET A 63 -10.55 -13.20 -18.07
C MET A 63 -9.67 -12.36 -18.99
N ALA A 64 -8.57 -12.92 -19.49
CA ALA A 64 -7.65 -12.23 -20.40
C ALA A 64 -8.31 -11.76 -21.71
N ALA A 65 -9.39 -12.43 -22.14
CA ALA A 65 -10.14 -12.06 -23.33
C ALA A 65 -11.29 -11.05 -23.07
N MET A 66 -11.61 -10.75 -21.81
CA MET A 66 -12.68 -9.82 -21.45
C MET A 66 -12.27 -8.37 -21.74
N PRO A 67 -13.13 -7.53 -22.33
CA PRO A 67 -12.81 -6.12 -22.50
C PRO A 67 -12.89 -5.37 -21.15
N PRO A 68 -12.00 -4.40 -20.88
CA PRO A 68 -12.02 -3.61 -19.65
C PRO A 68 -13.39 -2.95 -19.35
N ASP A 69 -14.09 -2.47 -20.37
CA ASP A 69 -15.43 -1.87 -20.21
C ASP A 69 -16.47 -2.85 -19.63
N ALA A 70 -16.28 -4.17 -19.76
CA ALA A 70 -17.16 -5.15 -19.11
C ALA A 70 -16.88 -5.26 -17.60
N MET A 71 -15.63 -5.08 -17.17
CA MET A 71 -15.23 -5.11 -15.76
C MET A 71 -15.96 -4.03 -14.96
N SER A 72 -16.18 -2.84 -15.55
CA SER A 72 -16.87 -1.74 -14.87
C SER A 72 -18.34 -2.04 -14.53
N ALA A 73 -18.92 -3.10 -15.11
CA ALA A 73 -20.29 -3.54 -14.85
C ALA A 73 -20.37 -4.74 -13.89
N MET A 74 -19.23 -5.24 -13.39
CA MET A 74 -19.19 -6.33 -12.43
C MET A 74 -19.56 -5.85 -11.03
N GLY A 75 -20.35 -6.66 -10.33
CA GLY A 75 -20.72 -6.43 -8.94
C GLY A 75 -19.88 -7.26 -7.95
N PRO A 76 -19.88 -6.91 -6.66
CA PRO A 76 -19.22 -7.68 -5.60
C PRO A 76 -19.63 -9.16 -5.55
N GLU A 77 -20.91 -9.47 -5.80
CA GLU A 77 -21.37 -10.86 -5.82
C GLU A 77 -20.77 -11.69 -6.97
N MET A 78 -20.49 -11.05 -8.12
CA MET A 78 -19.82 -11.70 -9.25
C MET A 78 -18.35 -11.99 -8.90
N MET A 79 -17.66 -11.03 -8.25
CA MET A 79 -16.29 -11.23 -7.80
C MET A 79 -16.19 -12.40 -6.82
N ALA A 80 -17.08 -12.44 -5.83
CA ALA A 80 -17.08 -13.46 -4.78
C ALA A 80 -17.35 -14.88 -5.31
N MET A 81 -18.01 -15.01 -6.47
CA MET A 81 -18.29 -16.31 -7.12
C MET A 81 -17.21 -16.75 -8.10
N MET A 82 -16.23 -15.89 -8.40
CA MET A 82 -15.19 -16.19 -9.36
C MET A 82 -14.13 -17.13 -8.78
N PRO A 83 -13.62 -18.11 -9.55
CA PRO A 83 -12.47 -18.92 -9.15
C PRO A 83 -11.21 -18.05 -9.03
N PRO A 84 -10.37 -18.22 -7.98
CA PRO A 84 -9.11 -17.50 -7.84
C PRO A 84 -8.18 -17.65 -9.05
N GLU A 85 -8.22 -18.79 -9.74
CA GLU A 85 -7.40 -19.05 -10.93
C GLU A 85 -7.73 -18.12 -12.11
N ALA A 86 -8.95 -17.58 -12.18
CA ALA A 86 -9.32 -16.63 -13.23
C ALA A 86 -8.48 -15.35 -13.16
N MET A 87 -8.05 -14.95 -11.95
CA MET A 87 -7.25 -13.74 -11.72
C MET A 87 -5.91 -13.75 -12.46
N GLN A 88 -5.42 -14.92 -12.88
CA GLN A 88 -4.19 -15.03 -13.68
C GLN A 88 -4.31 -14.34 -15.05
N GLY A 89 -5.54 -14.14 -15.55
CA GLY A 89 -5.82 -13.42 -16.79
C GLY A 89 -5.97 -11.90 -16.63
N MET A 90 -5.89 -11.39 -15.41
CA MET A 90 -6.08 -9.96 -15.13
C MET A 90 -4.90 -9.13 -15.62
N ASP A 91 -5.18 -8.00 -16.26
CA ASP A 91 -4.17 -7.02 -16.65
C ASP A 91 -4.44 -5.63 -16.04
N ALA A 92 -3.55 -4.68 -16.33
CA ALA A 92 -3.62 -3.33 -15.78
C ALA A 92 -4.85 -2.54 -16.26
N ASP A 93 -5.27 -2.74 -17.51
CA ASP A 93 -6.44 -2.01 -18.05
C ASP A 93 -7.73 -2.55 -17.42
N MET A 94 -7.81 -3.87 -17.19
CA MET A 94 -8.92 -4.47 -16.45
C MET A 94 -8.95 -4.01 -14.99
N MET A 95 -7.79 -3.89 -14.35
CA MET A 95 -7.72 -3.41 -12.97
C MET A 95 -8.16 -1.95 -12.89
N ALA A 96 -7.70 -1.09 -13.79
CA ALA A 96 -8.11 0.30 -13.87
C ALA A 96 -9.61 0.48 -14.17
N ALA A 97 -10.25 -0.48 -14.83
CA ALA A 97 -11.68 -0.45 -15.13
C ALA A 97 -12.56 -1.09 -14.02
N MET A 98 -11.95 -1.73 -13.02
CA MET A 98 -12.66 -2.38 -11.93
C MET A 98 -13.32 -1.34 -10.99
N PRO A 99 -14.57 -1.51 -10.56
CA PRO A 99 -15.15 -0.66 -9.53
C PRO A 99 -14.44 -0.87 -8.18
N PRO A 100 -14.06 0.19 -7.44
CA PRO A 100 -13.37 0.06 -6.15
C PRO A 100 -14.09 -0.84 -5.15
N GLU A 101 -15.43 -0.85 -5.14
CA GLU A 101 -16.22 -1.69 -4.24
C GLU A 101 -15.96 -3.19 -4.42
N MET A 102 -15.45 -3.60 -5.58
CA MET A 102 -15.10 -4.99 -5.89
C MET A 102 -13.88 -5.46 -5.09
N MET A 103 -12.96 -4.57 -4.73
CA MET A 103 -11.78 -4.88 -3.93
C MET A 103 -12.16 -5.49 -2.57
N SER A 104 -13.26 -5.00 -1.98
CA SER A 104 -13.79 -5.53 -0.71
C SER A 104 -14.30 -6.97 -0.78
N ALA A 105 -14.62 -7.45 -1.99
CA ALA A 105 -15.09 -8.82 -2.24
C ALA A 105 -13.95 -9.76 -2.65
N MET A 106 -12.74 -9.25 -2.89
CA MET A 106 -11.60 -10.08 -3.24
C MET A 106 -10.99 -10.72 -1.99
N GLY A 107 -10.69 -12.02 -2.09
CA GLY A 107 -9.99 -12.77 -1.04
C GLY A 107 -8.46 -12.76 -1.22
N PRO A 108 -7.69 -13.12 -0.17
CA PRO A 108 -6.23 -13.29 -0.26
C PRO A 108 -5.77 -14.25 -1.36
N GLU A 109 -6.55 -15.31 -1.63
CA GLU A 109 -6.25 -16.29 -2.68
C GLU A 109 -6.34 -15.69 -4.09
N MET A 110 -7.30 -14.77 -4.32
CA MET A 110 -7.43 -14.05 -5.58
C MET A 110 -6.25 -13.08 -5.77
N MET A 111 -5.87 -12.38 -4.71
CA MET A 111 -4.70 -11.48 -4.76
C MET A 111 -3.42 -12.24 -5.10
N ALA A 112 -3.20 -13.40 -4.47
CA ALA A 112 -2.02 -14.23 -4.70
C ALA A 112 -1.93 -14.82 -6.12
N MET A 113 -3.07 -14.96 -6.82
CA MET A 113 -3.12 -15.46 -8.21
C MET A 113 -2.99 -14.35 -9.25
N MET A 114 -3.06 -13.08 -8.84
CA MET A 114 -3.01 -11.95 -9.76
C MET A 114 -1.58 -11.72 -10.30
N PRO A 115 -1.42 -11.42 -11.60
CA PRO A 115 -0.14 -10.97 -12.15
C PRO A 115 0.30 -9.65 -11.53
N PRO A 116 1.59 -9.48 -11.15
CA PRO A 116 2.10 -8.21 -10.63
C PRO A 116 1.85 -7.02 -11.56
N GLU A 117 1.83 -7.23 -12.88
CA GLU A 117 1.58 -6.20 -13.88
C GLU A 117 0.17 -5.59 -13.78
N ALA A 118 -0.82 -6.34 -13.26
CA ALA A 118 -2.17 -5.82 -13.06
C ALA A 118 -2.18 -4.64 -12.08
N MET A 119 -1.27 -4.62 -11.10
CA MET A 119 -1.16 -3.57 -10.10
C MET A 119 -0.91 -2.18 -10.69
N GLN A 120 -0.43 -2.07 -11.94
CA GLN A 120 -0.27 -0.79 -12.64
C GLN A 120 -1.60 -0.06 -12.85
N GLY A 121 -2.73 -0.77 -12.83
CA GLY A 121 -4.07 -0.20 -12.93
C GLY A 121 -4.67 0.23 -11.58
N MET A 122 -3.98 0.00 -10.47
CA MET A 122 -4.47 0.29 -9.13
C MET A 122 -4.52 1.80 -8.88
N ASP A 123 -5.62 2.29 -8.32
CA ASP A 123 -5.77 3.69 -7.89
C ASP A 123 -6.02 3.83 -6.38
N ALA A 124 -6.13 5.07 -5.92
CA ALA A 124 -6.31 5.38 -4.50
C ALA A 124 -7.66 4.91 -3.94
N ASP A 125 -8.73 4.94 -4.75
CA ASP A 125 -10.06 4.53 -4.29
C ASP A 125 -10.11 3.00 -4.16
N MET A 126 -9.49 2.26 -5.08
CA MET A 126 -9.30 0.81 -4.98
C MET A 126 -8.45 0.44 -3.77
N MET A 127 -7.39 1.18 -3.50
CA MET A 127 -6.52 0.94 -2.33
C MET A 127 -7.31 1.16 -1.04
N ALA A 128 -8.07 2.26 -0.94
CA ALA A 128 -8.92 2.53 0.21
C ALA A 128 -10.06 1.51 0.41
N ALA A 129 -10.50 0.85 -0.66
CA ALA A 129 -11.53 -0.19 -0.60
C ALA A 129 -10.97 -1.61 -0.33
N MET A 130 -9.65 -1.78 -0.34
CA MET A 130 -8.99 -3.05 -0.11
C MET A 130 -9.08 -3.46 1.38
N PRO A 131 -9.46 -4.70 1.71
CA PRO A 131 -9.36 -5.17 3.09
C PRO A 131 -7.90 -5.25 3.57
N PRO A 132 -7.57 -4.80 4.80
CA PRO A 132 -6.19 -4.84 5.31
C PRO A 132 -5.54 -6.22 5.25
N GLU A 133 -6.31 -7.30 5.44
CA GLU A 133 -5.80 -8.67 5.37
C GLU A 133 -5.19 -9.02 4.00
N MET A 134 -5.60 -8.33 2.94
CA MET A 134 -5.06 -8.52 1.59
C MET A 134 -3.61 -8.04 1.47
N MET A 135 -3.18 -7.06 2.27
CA MET A 135 -1.79 -6.56 2.28
C MET A 135 -0.79 -7.68 2.59
N SER A 136 -1.17 -8.62 3.46
CA SER A 136 -0.35 -9.79 3.80
C SER A 136 -0.17 -10.80 2.66
N ALA A 137 -1.05 -10.75 1.65
CA ALA A 137 -0.99 -11.61 0.47
C ALA A 137 -0.26 -10.95 -0.71
N MET A 138 0.06 -9.66 -0.62
CA MET A 138 0.79 -8.96 -1.65
C MET A 138 2.29 -9.26 -1.57
N GLY A 139 2.90 -9.54 -2.72
CA GLY A 139 4.35 -9.71 -2.84
C GLY A 139 5.08 -8.38 -3.09
N PRO A 140 6.41 -8.33 -2.87
CA PRO A 140 7.20 -7.13 -3.16
C PRO A 140 7.16 -6.74 -4.65
N GLU A 141 7.01 -7.70 -5.57
CA GLU A 141 6.84 -7.42 -6.99
C GLU A 141 5.52 -6.69 -7.31
N MET A 142 4.45 -7.00 -6.59
CA MET A 142 3.17 -6.30 -6.73
C MET A 142 3.28 -4.87 -6.22
N MET A 143 3.94 -4.67 -5.07
CA MET A 143 4.18 -3.33 -4.53
C MET A 143 4.99 -2.47 -5.50
N ALA A 144 6.06 -3.02 -6.07
CA ALA A 144 6.93 -2.32 -7.01
C ALA A 144 6.23 -1.92 -8.33
N MET A 145 5.15 -2.62 -8.72
CA MET A 145 4.36 -2.31 -9.92
C MET A 145 3.22 -1.31 -9.66
N MET A 146 2.94 -1.00 -8.40
CA MET A 146 1.84 -0.11 -8.04
C MET A 146 2.17 1.36 -8.36
N PRO A 147 1.21 2.14 -8.90
CA PRO A 147 1.36 3.57 -9.05
C PRO A 147 1.53 4.26 -7.69
N PRO A 148 2.45 5.23 -7.54
CA PRO A 148 2.59 5.99 -6.29
C PRO A 148 1.28 6.66 -5.83
N GLU A 149 0.42 7.06 -6.76
CA GLU A 149 -0.87 7.69 -6.47
C GLU A 149 -1.82 6.77 -5.71
N ALA A 150 -1.72 5.44 -5.86
CA ALA A 150 -2.55 4.49 -5.14
C ALA A 150 -2.32 4.57 -3.62
N MET A 151 -1.12 4.95 -3.20
CA MET A 151 -0.76 5.11 -1.78
C MET A 151 -1.62 6.15 -1.04
N GLN A 152 -2.31 7.05 -1.76
CA GLN A 152 -3.24 7.99 -1.14
C GLN A 152 -4.43 7.31 -0.45
N GLY A 153 -4.76 6.07 -0.86
CA GLY A 153 -5.80 5.25 -0.22
C GLY A 153 -5.32 4.44 0.98
N MET A 154 -4.03 4.46 1.30
CA MET A 154 -3.45 3.66 2.37
C MET A 154 -3.89 4.18 3.74
N ASP A 155 -4.29 3.28 4.63
CA ASP A 155 -4.61 3.61 6.02
C ASP A 155 -3.71 2.88 7.03
N ALA A 156 -3.95 3.15 8.32
CA ALA A 156 -3.16 2.61 9.41
C ALA A 156 -3.33 1.09 9.57
N ASP A 157 -4.52 0.55 9.31
CA ASP A 157 -4.78 -0.89 9.44
C ASP A 157 -4.10 -1.66 8.30
N MET A 158 -4.12 -1.10 7.08
CA MET A 158 -3.36 -1.62 5.94
C MET A 158 -1.86 -1.58 6.19
N MET A 159 -1.35 -0.50 6.77
CA MET A 159 0.07 -0.39 7.11
C MET A 159 0.45 -1.44 8.16
N ALA A 160 -0.35 -1.60 9.21
CA ALA A 160 -0.12 -2.61 10.24
C ALA A 160 -0.20 -4.06 9.72
N ALA A 161 -0.96 -4.29 8.64
CA ALA A 161 -1.09 -5.61 8.01
C ALA A 161 -0.01 -5.89 6.95
N MET A 162 0.81 -4.90 6.59
CA MET A 162 1.87 -5.03 5.59
C MET A 162 3.05 -5.85 6.14
N PRO A 163 3.61 -6.82 5.39
CA PRO A 163 4.84 -7.47 5.79
C PRO A 163 6.03 -6.48 5.77
N PRO A 164 6.91 -6.46 6.79
CA PRO A 164 8.06 -5.54 6.83
C PRO A 164 8.94 -5.59 5.57
N GLU A 165 9.08 -6.76 4.94
CA GLU A 165 9.88 -6.91 3.73
C GLU A 165 9.37 -6.06 2.55
N MET A 166 8.07 -5.72 2.54
CA MET A 166 7.48 -4.87 1.51
C MET A 166 7.98 -3.43 1.58
N MET A 167 8.42 -2.94 2.74
CA MET A 167 9.01 -1.60 2.89
C MET A 167 10.23 -1.41 1.98
N SER A 168 11.01 -2.47 1.76
CA SER A 168 12.17 -2.43 0.86
C SER A 168 11.81 -2.29 -0.62
N ALA A 169 10.57 -2.60 -1.00
CA ALA A 169 10.05 -2.46 -2.35
C ALA A 169 9.41 -1.08 -2.61
N MET A 170 9.23 -0.27 -1.57
CA MET A 170 8.63 1.06 -1.68
C MET A 170 9.68 2.11 -2.07
N GLY A 171 9.30 3.01 -2.98
CA GLY A 171 10.10 4.16 -3.38
C GLY A 171 9.77 5.43 -2.57
N PRO A 172 10.63 6.46 -2.62
CA PRO A 172 10.37 7.74 -1.96
C PRO A 172 9.12 8.44 -2.52
N GLU A 173 8.76 8.22 -3.79
CA GLU A 173 7.52 8.75 -4.38
C GLU A 173 6.26 8.14 -3.74
N MET A 174 6.30 6.84 -3.39
CA MET A 174 5.19 6.19 -2.69
C MET A 174 5.03 6.74 -1.27
N MET A 175 6.15 6.96 -0.57
CA MET A 175 6.12 7.58 0.76
C MET A 175 5.52 8.99 0.71
N ALA A 176 5.91 9.80 -0.28
CA ALA A 176 5.42 11.16 -0.43
C ALA A 176 3.91 11.26 -0.72
N MET A 177 3.32 10.21 -1.30
CA MET A 177 1.87 10.14 -1.60
C MET A 177 1.04 9.55 -0.47
N MET A 178 1.68 8.97 0.55
CA MET A 178 0.99 8.31 1.65
C MET A 178 0.34 9.33 2.62
N PRO A 179 -0.89 9.08 3.09
CA PRO A 179 -1.50 9.87 4.16
C PRO A 179 -0.68 9.78 5.46
N PRO A 180 -0.46 10.89 6.18
CA PRO A 180 0.21 10.86 7.49
C PRO A 180 -0.46 9.90 8.48
N GLU A 181 -1.77 9.73 8.41
CA GLU A 181 -2.53 8.83 9.28
C GLU A 181 -2.14 7.35 9.11
N ALA A 182 -1.66 6.94 7.93
CA ALA A 182 -1.20 5.57 7.70
C ALA A 182 -0.01 5.21 8.60
N MET A 183 0.82 6.19 8.97
CA MET A 183 1.99 6.00 9.83
C MET A 183 1.65 5.44 11.21
N GLN A 184 0.40 5.56 11.66
CA GLN A 184 -0.06 4.96 12.93
C GLN A 184 0.05 3.43 12.93
N GLY A 185 0.07 2.79 11.76
CA GLY A 185 0.26 1.35 11.62
C GLY A 185 1.71 0.89 11.60
N MET A 186 2.68 1.81 11.61
CA MET A 186 4.10 1.46 11.50
C MET A 186 4.64 0.85 12.78
N ASP A 187 5.44 -0.21 12.66
CA ASP A 187 6.15 -0.84 13.76
C ASP A 187 7.69 -0.79 13.59
N ALA A 188 8.40 -1.34 14.58
CA ALA A 188 9.86 -1.32 14.61
C ALA A 188 10.49 -2.17 13.49
N ASP A 189 9.85 -3.27 13.10
CA ASP A 189 10.37 -4.17 12.06
C ASP A 189 10.20 -3.52 10.67
N MET A 190 9.07 -2.84 10.43
CA MET A 190 8.84 -2.03 9.23
C MET A 190 9.83 -0.88 9.14
N MET A 191 10.07 -0.16 10.24
CA MET A 191 11.07 0.91 10.26
C MET A 191 12.46 0.37 9.96
N ALA A 192 12.86 -0.75 10.57
CA ALA A 192 14.16 -1.38 10.30
C ALA A 192 14.32 -1.90 8.86
N ALA A 193 13.21 -2.26 8.20
CA ALA A 193 13.21 -2.71 6.81
C ALA A 193 13.13 -1.56 5.79
N MET A 194 12.89 -0.32 6.23
CA MET A 194 12.77 0.85 5.36
C MET A 194 14.14 1.25 4.78
N PRO A 195 14.25 1.53 3.47
CA PRO A 195 15.46 2.12 2.91
C PRO A 195 15.69 3.54 3.46
N PRO A 196 16.93 3.94 3.84
CA PRO A 196 17.22 5.28 4.33
C PRO A 196 16.76 6.39 3.38
N GLU A 197 16.80 6.17 2.07
CA GLU A 197 16.36 7.14 1.07
C GLU A 197 14.88 7.54 1.22
N MET A 198 14.04 6.66 1.77
CA MET A 198 12.62 6.92 2.00
C MET A 198 12.39 7.95 3.11
N MET A 199 13.32 8.06 4.07
CA MET A 199 13.27 9.05 5.15
C MET A 199 13.28 10.49 4.61
N SER A 200 13.85 10.72 3.44
CA SER A 200 13.89 12.05 2.81
C SER A 200 12.51 12.59 2.42
N ALA A 201 11.51 11.71 2.29
CA ALA A 201 10.13 12.06 1.98
C ALA A 201 9.25 12.25 3.23
N MET A 202 9.79 12.00 4.44
CA MET A 202 9.01 12.11 5.68
C MET A 202 8.89 13.56 6.15
N GLY A 203 7.66 14.03 6.29
CA GLY A 203 7.34 15.33 6.88
C GLY A 203 7.10 15.28 8.39
N PRO A 204 6.99 16.45 9.05
CA PRO A 204 6.71 16.51 10.49
C PRO A 204 5.36 15.90 10.86
N GLU A 205 4.33 15.99 9.99
CA GLU A 205 3.03 15.37 10.24
C GLU A 205 3.10 13.84 10.23
N MET A 206 3.90 13.25 9.32
CA MET A 206 4.12 11.79 9.28
C MET A 206 4.86 11.32 10.53
N MET A 207 5.90 12.04 10.94
CA MET A 207 6.62 11.74 12.18
C MET A 207 5.70 11.82 13.40
N ALA A 208 4.86 12.86 13.50
CA ALA A 208 3.95 13.02 14.63
C ALA A 208 2.85 11.95 14.73
N MET A 209 2.52 11.27 13.62
CA MET A 209 1.53 10.20 13.59
C MET A 209 2.12 8.81 13.86
N MET A 210 3.45 8.69 13.88
CA MET A 210 4.13 7.42 14.09
C MET A 210 4.04 6.95 15.56
N PRO A 211 3.88 5.64 15.81
CA PRO A 211 3.99 5.10 17.16
C PRO A 211 5.42 5.25 17.71
N PRO A 212 5.61 5.63 18.98
CA PRO A 212 6.94 5.69 19.60
C PRO A 212 7.73 4.38 19.48
N GLU A 213 7.05 3.23 19.51
CA GLU A 213 7.66 1.91 19.40
C GLU A 213 8.35 1.69 18.03
N ALA A 214 7.87 2.32 16.96
CA ALA A 214 8.49 2.21 15.64
C ALA A 214 9.93 2.72 15.62
N MET A 215 10.23 3.73 16.45
CA MET A 215 11.56 4.33 16.56
C MET A 215 12.65 3.34 16.98
N GLN A 216 12.30 2.18 17.54
CA GLN A 216 13.25 1.12 17.86
C GLN A 216 13.96 0.54 16.62
N GLY A 217 13.33 0.64 15.45
CA GLY A 217 13.91 0.21 14.18
C GLY A 217 14.85 1.23 13.53
N MET A 218 14.96 2.43 14.09
CA MET A 218 15.72 3.54 13.51
C MET A 218 17.24 3.32 13.61
N ASP A 219 17.97 3.62 12.54
CA ASP A 219 19.43 3.59 12.52
C ASP A 219 20.07 4.95 12.17
N ALA A 220 21.40 4.99 12.16
CA ALA A 220 22.17 6.20 11.89
C ALA A 220 22.03 6.69 10.44
N ASP A 221 21.89 5.78 9.47
CA ASP A 221 21.77 6.14 8.06
C ASP A 221 20.37 6.71 7.77
N MET A 222 19.32 6.12 8.37
CA MET A 222 17.96 6.66 8.35
C MET A 222 17.90 8.05 8.99
N MET A 223 18.56 8.24 10.14
CA MET A 223 18.58 9.54 10.80
C MET A 223 19.29 10.59 9.95
N ALA A 224 20.41 10.24 9.33
CA ALA A 224 21.13 11.14 8.43
C ALA A 224 20.35 11.49 7.14
N ALA A 225 19.44 10.62 6.70
CA ALA A 225 18.61 10.83 5.52
C ALA A 225 17.30 11.60 5.80
N MET A 226 16.92 11.76 7.06
CA MET A 226 15.71 12.49 7.47
C MET A 226 15.87 14.01 7.23
N PRO A 227 14.84 14.73 6.76
CA PRO A 227 14.91 16.18 6.66
C PRO A 227 14.84 16.82 8.06
N PRO A 228 15.60 17.91 8.33
CA PRO A 228 15.56 18.59 9.62
C PRO A 228 14.15 19.00 10.06
N GLU A 229 13.27 19.34 9.11
CA GLU A 229 11.89 19.73 9.40
C GLU A 229 11.07 18.59 10.03
N ALA A 230 11.36 17.32 9.72
CA ALA A 230 10.66 16.17 10.29
C ALA A 230 10.88 16.05 11.81
N MET A 231 11.99 16.58 12.33
CA MET A 231 12.28 16.61 13.76
C MET A 231 11.20 17.34 14.56
N GLN A 232 10.47 18.26 13.95
CA GLN A 232 9.37 18.99 14.60
C GLN A 232 8.19 18.07 14.99
N GLY A 233 8.07 16.91 14.35
CA GLY A 233 7.07 15.90 14.68
C GLY A 233 7.48 14.96 15.81
N MET A 234 8.72 15.01 16.30
CA MET A 234 9.18 14.13 17.38
C MET A 234 8.68 14.58 18.74
N ASP A 235 8.41 13.61 19.60
CA ASP A 235 8.10 13.81 21.02
C ASP A 235 9.11 13.10 21.95
N ALA A 236 8.87 13.20 23.26
CA ALA A 236 9.75 12.63 24.27
C ALA A 236 9.73 11.09 24.27
N ASP A 237 8.59 10.49 23.95
CA ASP A 237 8.43 9.03 23.98
C ASP A 237 9.12 8.40 22.76
N MET A 238 9.00 9.01 21.58
CA MET A 238 9.76 8.65 20.38
C MET A 238 11.27 8.72 20.61
N MET A 239 11.74 9.81 21.20
CA MET A 239 13.16 9.95 21.53
C MET A 239 13.62 8.90 22.53
N ALA A 240 12.82 8.57 23.54
CA ALA A 240 13.18 7.56 24.53
C ALA A 240 13.22 6.12 23.97
N MET A 241 12.49 5.83 22.89
CA MET A 241 12.46 4.52 22.23
C MET A 241 13.53 4.35 21.15
N MET A 242 14.19 5.43 20.74
CA MET A 242 15.19 5.41 19.69
C MET A 242 16.50 4.71 20.15
N PRO A 243 17.14 3.90 19.30
CA PRO A 243 18.47 3.36 19.61
C PRO A 243 19.52 4.48 19.72
N PRO A 244 20.41 4.44 20.72
CA PRO A 244 21.49 5.42 20.85
C PRO A 244 22.36 5.53 19.58
N GLU A 245 22.52 4.44 18.84
CA GLU A 245 23.28 4.41 17.60
C GLU A 245 22.71 5.35 16.52
N ALA A 246 21.38 5.54 16.48
CA ALA A 246 20.73 6.42 15.50
C ALA A 246 21.21 7.87 15.63
N MET A 247 21.56 8.29 16.86
CA MET A 247 22.07 9.64 17.14
C MET A 247 23.34 9.99 16.37
N GLN A 248 24.10 9.00 15.87
CA GLN A 248 25.28 9.23 15.04
C GLN A 248 24.94 9.90 13.69
N GLY A 249 23.70 9.75 13.21
CA GLY A 249 23.20 10.39 12.00
C GLY A 249 22.73 11.83 12.18
N MET A 250 22.64 12.32 13.42
CA MET A 250 22.07 13.65 13.70
C MET A 250 23.03 14.77 13.31
N ASP A 251 22.52 15.83 12.68
CA ASP A 251 23.29 17.04 12.40
C ASP A 251 22.83 18.26 13.22
N ALA A 252 23.50 19.40 13.00
CA ALA A 252 23.22 20.63 13.72
C ALA A 252 21.85 21.25 13.35
N ASP A 253 21.37 21.03 12.13
CA ASP A 253 20.10 21.57 11.66
C ASP A 253 18.94 20.75 12.25
N MET A 254 19.06 19.42 12.30
CA MET A 254 18.11 18.52 12.97
C MET A 254 17.97 18.85 14.45
N MET A 255 19.10 19.08 15.13
CA MET A 255 19.10 19.46 16.54
C MET A 255 18.49 20.84 16.79
N ALA A 256 18.66 21.78 15.86
CA ALA A 256 18.01 23.09 15.93
C ALA A 256 16.50 23.02 15.67
N ALA A 257 16.05 22.05 14.86
CA ALA A 257 14.64 21.83 14.55
C ALA A 257 13.89 20.97 15.58
N MET A 258 14.61 20.31 16.50
CA MET A 258 14.02 19.46 17.53
C MET A 258 13.20 20.25 18.56
N PRO A 259 11.97 19.80 18.90
CA PRO A 259 11.16 20.38 19.96
C PRO A 259 11.82 20.24 21.35
N PRO A 260 11.70 21.24 22.23
CA PRO A 260 12.21 21.15 23.61
C PRO A 260 11.61 19.97 24.41
N GLU A 261 10.39 19.57 24.08
CA GLU A 261 9.71 18.42 24.67
C GLU A 261 10.40 17.10 24.28
N ALA A 262 10.78 16.93 23.01
CA ALA A 262 11.47 15.74 22.52
C ALA A 262 12.84 15.54 23.21
N MET A 263 13.56 16.63 23.50
CA MET A 263 14.84 16.56 24.22
C MET A 263 14.72 15.98 25.63
N GLN A 264 13.52 15.95 26.23
CA GLN A 264 13.31 15.33 27.54
C GLN A 264 13.41 13.80 27.48
N GLY A 265 13.24 13.21 26.29
CA GLY A 265 13.40 11.78 26.05
C GLY A 265 14.86 11.32 25.92
N MET A 266 15.82 12.25 25.82
CA MET A 266 17.24 11.89 25.65
C MET A 266 17.84 11.33 26.94
N ASP A 267 18.49 10.18 26.82
CA ASP A 267 19.27 9.58 27.89
C ASP A 267 20.79 9.85 27.77
N ALA A 268 21.55 9.30 28.71
CA ALA A 268 23.00 9.48 28.74
C ALA A 268 23.74 8.79 27.60
N ASP A 269 23.20 7.67 27.10
CA ASP A 269 23.82 6.89 26.02
C ASP A 269 23.59 7.60 24.67
N MET A 270 22.41 8.15 24.44
CA MET A 270 22.11 9.02 23.30
C MET A 270 23.00 10.27 23.27
N MET A 271 23.16 10.94 24.42
CA MET A 271 24.09 12.07 24.52
C MET A 271 25.54 11.63 24.27
N ALA A 272 25.94 10.42 24.64
CA ALA A 272 27.30 9.95 24.35
C ALA A 272 27.50 9.60 22.86
N ALA A 273 26.43 9.23 22.15
CA ALA A 273 26.45 8.80 20.76
C ALA A 273 26.35 9.95 19.74
N MET A 274 26.04 11.18 20.17
CA MET A 274 25.96 12.35 19.28
C MET A 274 27.31 12.66 18.58
N PRO A 275 27.27 13.07 17.31
CA PRO A 275 28.46 13.43 16.58
C PRO A 275 29.11 14.73 17.11
N PRO A 276 30.44 14.84 17.00
CA PRO A 276 31.16 16.01 17.49
C PRO A 276 30.73 17.29 16.74
N GLY A 277 30.33 18.32 17.50
CA GLY A 277 29.88 19.61 16.97
C GLY A 277 28.36 19.80 16.97
N VAL A 278 27.59 18.75 17.26
CA VAL A 278 26.14 18.78 17.45
C VAL A 278 25.87 18.80 18.96
N ALA A 279 25.60 19.99 19.51
CA ALA A 279 25.40 20.18 20.94
C ALA A 279 23.95 20.61 21.22
N PRO A 280 23.22 19.91 22.11
CA PRO A 280 21.83 20.23 22.46
C PRO A 280 21.75 21.71 22.85
N PRO A 281 20.65 22.39 22.51
CA PRO A 281 20.43 23.73 23.03
C PRO A 281 20.49 23.70 24.56
N PRO A 282 20.94 24.78 25.21
CA PRO A 282 21.06 24.81 26.66
C PRO A 282 19.70 24.52 27.30
N GLY A 283 19.57 23.34 27.93
CA GLY A 283 18.35 22.93 28.61
C GLY A 283 18.05 23.77 29.85
N PRO A 284 16.85 23.63 30.45
CA PRO A 284 16.56 24.21 31.76
C PRO A 284 17.61 23.70 32.76
N GLU A 285 18.18 24.63 33.55
CA GLU A 285 19.35 24.44 34.42
C GLU A 285 19.41 23.05 35.08
N GLY A 286 20.26 22.14 34.59
CA GLY A 286 20.44 20.81 35.21
C GLY A 286 21.01 19.69 34.34
N MET A 287 20.88 19.74 33.00
CA MET A 287 21.48 18.75 32.10
C MET A 287 22.97 19.07 31.90
N ALA A 288 23.84 18.40 32.66
CA ALA A 288 25.29 18.51 32.46
C ALA A 288 25.70 17.65 31.24
N PRO A 289 26.57 18.16 30.35
CA PRO A 289 27.10 17.34 29.26
C PRO A 289 27.90 16.15 29.82
N PRO A 290 27.96 15.02 29.11
CA PRO A 290 28.76 13.87 29.53
C PRO A 290 30.23 14.27 29.74
N ALA A 291 30.88 13.65 30.74
CA ALA A 291 32.21 14.05 31.20
C ALA A 291 33.33 13.94 30.13
N ASP A 292 33.07 13.23 29.03
CA ASP A 292 33.97 13.00 27.90
C ASP A 292 33.66 13.88 26.66
N ALA A 293 32.85 14.94 26.81
CA ALA A 293 32.41 15.86 25.75
C ALA A 293 33.50 16.80 25.17
N GLY A 294 34.74 16.33 25.00
CA GLY A 294 35.89 17.10 24.51
C GLY A 294 35.77 17.71 23.11
N GLY A 295 34.63 17.54 22.43
CA GLY A 295 34.31 18.12 21.12
C GLY A 295 32.99 18.90 21.06
N TRP A 296 32.30 19.11 22.18
CA TRP A 296 30.99 19.79 22.20
C TRP A 296 31.18 21.31 22.20
N VAL A 297 30.66 21.98 21.17
CA VAL A 297 30.61 23.45 21.14
C VAL A 297 29.37 23.88 21.92
N ILE A 298 29.56 24.29 23.17
CA ILE A 298 28.48 24.87 23.98
C ILE A 298 28.11 26.22 23.35
N TRP A 299 26.94 26.31 22.70
CA TRP A 299 26.43 27.58 22.18
C TRP A 299 25.91 28.43 23.35
N THR A 300 26.74 29.34 23.84
CA THR A 300 26.26 30.45 24.69
C THR A 300 25.66 31.53 23.80
N LEU A 301 24.36 31.80 23.96
CA LEU A 301 23.70 33.03 23.50
C LEU A 301 24.25 34.26 24.26
#